data_AF-A0A0J6WTZ4-F1
#
_entry.id   AF-A0A0J6WTZ4-F1
#
_cell.length_a   1.000
_cell.length_b   1.000
_cell.length_c   1.000
_cell.angle_alpha   90.00
_cell.angle_beta   90.00
_cell.angle_gamma   90.00
#
_symmetry.space_group_name_H-M   'P 1'
#
loop_
_entity.id
_entity.type
_entity.pdbx_description
1 polymer ?
#
loop_
_entity_poly.entity_id
_entity_poly.type
_entity_poly.pdbx_seq_one_letter_code
_entity_poly.pdbx_strand_id
1 'polypeptide(L)'
;MKQKIITFAEWSEEHWIALVIILSVVMMIFLFLILGSWLAGYWLKALYGMNFELGSCWQGVTAVATGLATIISLGGACWAKYRTDSKYNSPLGQPVINKMEMIRHDSGTISK
;
A
#
# COMPACT_ATOMS: atom_id res chain seq x y z
N MET A 1 -7.60 26.03 -2.31
CA MET A 1 -7.84 24.60 -2.61
C MET A 1 -6.58 23.88 -3.10
N LYS A 2 -5.88 24.40 -4.12
CA LYS A 2 -4.64 23.79 -4.65
C LYS A 2 -3.59 23.44 -3.57
N GLN A 3 -3.33 24.37 -2.64
CA GLN A 3 -2.37 24.15 -1.55
C GLN A 3 -2.75 22.97 -0.65
N LYS A 4 -4.05 22.78 -0.34
CA LYS A 4 -4.51 21.65 0.48
C LYS A 4 -4.29 20.30 -0.21
N ILE A 5 -4.44 20.25 -1.53
CA ILE A 5 -4.21 19.04 -2.34
C ILE A 5 -2.72 18.70 -2.36
N ILE A 6 -1.86 19.71 -2.52
CA ILE A 6 -0.40 19.53 -2.52
C ILE A 6 0.08 19.02 -1.17
N THR A 7 -0.34 19.64 -0.06
CA THR A 7 0.02 19.18 1.29
C THR A 7 -0.45 17.75 1.56
N PHE A 8 -1.64 17.38 1.08
CA PHE A 8 -2.13 16.00 1.20
C PHE A 8 -1.31 15.02 0.35
N ALA A 9 -0.91 15.42 -0.86
CA ALA A 9 -0.07 14.61 -1.72
C ALA A 9 1.31 14.37 -1.08
N GLU A 10 1.95 15.42 -0.54
CA GLU A 10 3.22 15.32 0.17
C GLU A 10 3.11 14.37 1.38
N TRP A 11 2.05 14.51 2.18
CA TRP A 11 1.79 13.62 3.31
C TRP A 11 1.58 12.15 2.86
N SER A 12 0.89 11.95 1.75
CA SER A 12 0.63 10.60 1.19
C SER A 12 1.91 9.96 0.65
N GLU A 13 2.82 10.76 0.08
CA GLU A 13 4.14 10.28 -0.35
C GLU A 13 5.01 9.88 0.83
N GLU A 14 4.92 10.56 1.97
CA GLU A 14 5.64 10.19 3.19
C GLU A 14 5.11 8.88 3.80
N HIS A 15 3.79 8.65 3.73
CA HIS A 15 3.11 7.54 4.40
C HIS A 15 2.61 6.42 3.47
N TRP A 16 3.13 6.34 2.24
CA TRP A 16 2.61 5.43 1.20
C TRP A 16 2.58 3.95 1.63
N ILE A 17 3.57 3.48 2.40
CA ILE A 17 3.63 2.11 2.91
C ILE A 17 2.47 1.84 3.88
N ALA A 18 2.20 2.77 4.80
CA ALA A 18 1.10 2.64 5.75
C ALA A 18 -0.26 2.59 5.03
N LEU A 19 -0.45 3.42 4.00
CA LEU A 19 -1.67 3.41 3.18
C LEU A 19 -1.87 2.06 2.49
N VAL A 20 -0.82 1.49 1.87
CA VAL A 20 -0.87 0.17 1.22
C VAL A 20 -1.22 -0.94 2.22
N ILE A 21 -0.65 -0.90 3.42
CA ILE A 21 -0.95 -1.87 4.48
C ILE A 21 -2.42 -1.77 4.92
N ILE A 22 -2.93 -0.56 5.16
CA ILE A 22 -4.32 -0.34 5.56
C ILE A 22 -5.26 -0.88 4.48
N LEU A 23 -5.03 -0.55 3.21
CA LEU A 23 -5.81 -1.06 2.08
C LEU A 23 -5.79 -2.60 2.01
N SER A 24 -4.63 -3.23 2.23
CA SER A 24 -4.49 -4.69 2.26
C SER A 24 -5.29 -5.33 3.40
N VAL A 25 -5.23 -4.74 4.60
CA VAL A 25 -5.99 -5.21 5.77
C VAL A 25 -7.49 -5.11 5.51
N VAL A 26 -7.95 -4.00 4.92
CA VAL A 26 -9.37 -3.83 4.55
C VAL A 26 -9.81 -4.91 3.56
N MET A 27 -9.00 -5.20 2.53
CA MET A 27 -9.30 -6.28 1.57
C MET A 27 -9.36 -7.65 2.24
N MET A 28 -8.51 -7.92 3.23
CA MET A 28 -8.53 -9.17 3.98
C MET A 28 -9.79 -9.30 4.86
N ILE A 29 -10.25 -8.21 5.49
CA ILE A 29 -11.51 -8.20 6.25
C ILE A 29 -12.69 -8.50 5.31
N PHE A 30 -12.74 -7.85 4.14
CA PHE A 30 -13.78 -8.13 3.14
C PHE A 30 -13.78 -9.60 2.70
N LEU A 31 -12.61 -10.20 2.51
CA LEU A 31 -12.50 -11.62 2.18
C LEU A 31 -13.10 -12.51 3.28
N PHE A 32 -12.78 -12.24 4.55
CA PHE A 32 -13.36 -12.98 5.67
C PHE A 32 -14.88 -12.82 5.76
N LEU A 33 -15.42 -11.62 5.48
CA LEU A 33 -16.86 -11.39 5.42
C LEU A 33 -17.51 -12.22 4.30
N ILE A 34 -16.89 -12.27 3.12
CA ILE A 34 -17.38 -13.07 1.99
C ILE A 34 -17.35 -14.56 2.34
N LEU A 35 -16.25 -15.08 2.89
CA LEU A 35 -16.15 -16.48 3.30
C LEU A 35 -17.15 -16.82 4.43
N GLY A 36 -17.34 -15.91 5.39
CA GLY A 36 -18.34 -16.05 6.44
C GLY A 36 -19.77 -16.06 5.89
N SER A 37 -20.07 -15.18 4.93
CA SER A 37 -21.36 -15.15 4.24
C SER A 37 -21.61 -16.42 3.42
N TRP A 38 -20.55 -17.01 2.85
CA TRP A 38 -20.64 -18.25 2.10
C TRP A 38 -20.93 -19.44 3.01
N LEU A 39 -20.21 -19.54 4.14
CA LEU A 39 -20.47 -20.55 5.15
C LEU A 39 -21.90 -20.42 5.67
N ALA A 40 -22.29 -19.23 6.14
CA ALA A 40 -23.64 -18.96 6.64
C ALA A 40 -24.72 -19.31 5.59
N GLY A 41 -24.52 -18.93 4.33
CA GLY A 41 -25.41 -19.26 3.22
C GLY A 41 -25.57 -20.78 3.00
N TYR A 42 -24.49 -21.56 3.16
CA TYR A 42 -24.56 -23.02 3.09
C TYR A 42 -25.42 -23.62 4.21
N TRP A 43 -25.24 -23.17 5.45
CA TRP A 43 -26.03 -23.62 6.60
C TRP A 43 -27.50 -23.19 6.50
N LEU A 44 -27.76 -21.94 6.11
CA LEU A 44 -29.12 -21.41 5.92
C LEU A 44 -29.88 -22.14 4.81
N LYS A 45 -29.19 -22.55 3.75
CA LYS A 45 -29.79 -23.38 2.69
C LYS A 45 -30.15 -24.78 3.20
N ALA A 46 -29.30 -25.38 4.04
CA ALA A 46 -29.52 -26.71 4.61
C ALA A 46 -30.62 -26.76 5.69
N LEU A 47 -30.74 -25.72 6.53
CA LEU A 47 -31.69 -25.68 7.65
C LEU A 47 -33.03 -25.02 7.31
N TYR A 48 -33.04 -23.98 6.47
CA TYR A 48 -34.22 -23.14 6.23
C TYR A 48 -34.70 -23.15 4.77
N GLY A 49 -34.03 -23.88 3.87
CA GLY A 49 -34.42 -23.96 2.45
C GLY A 49 -34.30 -22.62 1.70
N MET A 50 -33.61 -21.63 2.27
CA MET A 50 -33.38 -20.34 1.63
C MET A 50 -32.47 -20.48 0.41
N ASN A 51 -32.87 -19.89 -0.71
CA ASN A 51 -32.07 -19.84 -1.92
C ASN A 51 -31.10 -18.65 -1.85
N PHE A 52 -29.94 -18.86 -1.25
CA PHE A 52 -28.83 -17.91 -1.34
C PHE A 52 -28.12 -18.10 -2.69
N GLU A 53 -27.94 -17.02 -3.46
CA GLU A 53 -27.21 -17.09 -4.74
C GLU A 53 -25.70 -17.22 -4.48
N LEU A 54 -25.17 -18.44 -4.66
CA LEU A 54 -23.72 -18.68 -4.60
C LEU A 54 -22.94 -17.83 -5.62
N GLY A 55 -23.60 -17.39 -6.71
CA GLY A 55 -23.02 -16.48 -7.70
C GLY A 55 -22.62 -15.12 -7.11
N SER A 56 -23.38 -14.60 -6.14
CA SER A 56 -23.04 -13.33 -5.48
C SER A 56 -21.74 -13.42 -4.68
N CYS A 57 -21.42 -14.59 -4.11
CA CYS A 57 -20.14 -14.80 -3.45
C CYS A 57 -18.97 -14.78 -4.44
N TRP A 58 -19.15 -15.36 -5.63
CA TRP A 58 -18.12 -15.35 -6.67
C TRP A 58 -17.81 -13.93 -7.17
N GLN A 59 -18.84 -13.08 -7.28
CA GLN A 59 -18.67 -11.66 -7.56
C GLN A 59 -17.87 -10.96 -6.45
N GLY A 60 -18.17 -11.25 -5.18
CA GLY A 60 -17.41 -10.75 -4.04
C GLY A 60 -15.94 -11.16 -4.07
N VAL A 61 -15.64 -12.44 -4.31
CA VAL A 61 -14.26 -12.94 -4.43
C VAL A 61 -13.52 -12.26 -5.59
N THR A 62 -14.19 -12.08 -6.73
CA THR A 62 -13.62 -11.39 -7.89
C THR A 62 -13.30 -9.93 -7.59
N ALA A 63 -14.18 -9.25 -6.83
CA ALA A 63 -13.96 -7.88 -6.41
C ALA A 63 -12.72 -7.77 -5.49
N VAL A 64 -12.57 -8.67 -4.52
CA VAL A 64 -11.37 -8.71 -3.64
C VAL A 64 -10.11 -9.00 -4.46
N ALA A 65 -10.14 -9.98 -5.37
CA ALA A 65 -9.00 -10.30 -6.23
C ALA A 65 -8.57 -9.10 -7.07
N THR A 66 -9.53 -8.38 -7.66
CA THR A 66 -9.27 -7.16 -8.43
C THR A 66 -8.71 -6.05 -7.54
N GLY A 67 -9.26 -5.87 -6.34
CA GLY A 67 -8.77 -4.90 -5.36
C GLY A 67 -7.32 -5.17 -4.95
N LEU A 68 -6.98 -6.42 -4.66
CA LEU A 68 -5.61 -6.84 -4.33
C LEU A 68 -4.64 -6.62 -5.49
N ALA A 69 -5.02 -6.97 -6.72
CA ALA A 69 -4.21 -6.71 -7.90
C ALA A 69 -3.92 -5.22 -8.07
N THR A 70 -4.92 -4.37 -7.77
CA THR A 70 -4.77 -2.91 -7.80
C THR A 70 -3.77 -2.43 -6.75
N ILE A 71 -3.85 -2.93 -5.51
CA ILE A 71 -2.90 -2.58 -4.43
C ILE A 71 -1.47 -3.00 -4.78
N ILE A 72 -1.29 -4.20 -5.33
CA ILE A 72 0.03 -4.69 -5.78
C ILE A 72 0.60 -3.78 -6.88
N SER A 73 -0.24 -3.40 -7.86
CA SER A 73 0.19 -2.51 -8.94
C SER A 73 0.62 -1.12 -8.43
N LEU A 74 -0.11 -0.57 -7.45
CA LEU A 74 0.19 0.70 -6.79
C LEU A 74 1.50 0.62 -6.00
N GLY A 75 1.67 -0.43 -5.18
CA GLY A 75 2.91 -0.67 -4.45
C GLY A 75 4.11 -0.84 -5.38
N GLY A 76 3.92 -1.54 -6.50
CA GLY A 76 4.94 -1.71 -7.54
C GLY A 76 5.33 -0.40 -8.21
N ALA A 77 4.37 0.47 -8.53
CA ALA A 77 4.62 1.79 -9.09
C ALA A 77 5.38 2.70 -8.11
N CYS A 78 4.99 2.71 -6.83
CA CYS A 78 5.71 3.45 -5.78
C CYS A 78 7.14 2.95 -5.61
N TRP A 79 7.33 1.63 -5.54
CA TRP A 79 8.66 1.06 -5.44
C TRP A 79 9.53 1.38 -6.67
N ALA A 80 8.95 1.34 -7.87
CA ALA A 80 9.64 1.73 -9.09
C ALA A 80 10.06 3.21 -9.06
N LYS A 81 9.24 4.12 -8.51
CA LYS A 81 9.59 5.53 -8.30
C LYS A 81 10.85 5.65 -7.43
N TYR A 82 10.84 5.07 -6.21
CA TYR A 82 11.98 5.15 -5.30
C TYR A 82 13.23 4.43 -5.83
N ARG A 83 13.06 3.30 -6.52
CA ARG A 83 14.17 2.56 -7.13
C ARG A 83 14.83 3.36 -8.25
N THR A 84 14.03 4.01 -9.09
CA THR A 84 14.51 4.83 -10.21
C THR A 84 15.22 6.06 -9.67
N ASP A 85 14.63 6.74 -8.69
CA ASP A 85 15.24 7.91 -8.04
C ASP A 85 16.60 7.56 -7.38
N SER A 86 16.66 6.47 -6.61
CA SER A 86 17.93 6.01 -6.02
C SER A 86 18.98 5.66 -7.07
N LYS A 87 18.59 5.06 -8.20
CA LYS A 87 19.53 4.68 -9.27
C LYS A 87 20.19 5.88 -9.94
N TYR A 88 19.48 7.00 -10.09
CA TYR A 88 19.97 8.16 -10.84
C TYR A 88 20.44 9.34 -9.97
N ASN A 89 20.07 9.36 -8.68
CA ASN A 89 20.33 10.50 -7.79
C ASN A 89 21.29 10.18 -6.62
N SER A 90 21.70 8.92 -6.45
CA SER A 90 22.70 8.49 -5.46
C SER A 90 23.81 7.64 -6.10
N PRO A 91 25.10 7.86 -5.80
CA PRO A 91 26.18 6.98 -6.25
C PRO A 91 25.96 5.55 -5.76
N LEU A 92 26.14 4.56 -6.64
CA LEU A 92 26.05 3.13 -6.29
C LEU A 92 26.96 2.83 -5.08
N GLY A 93 26.35 2.49 -3.94
CA GLY A 93 27.05 2.04 -2.75
C GLY A 93 27.47 3.13 -1.75
N GLN A 94 27.04 4.39 -1.91
CA GLN A 94 27.22 5.39 -0.85
C GLN A 94 25.90 5.59 -0.08
N PRO A 95 25.90 5.44 1.26
CA PRO A 95 24.76 5.86 2.07
C PRO A 95 24.54 7.36 1.84
N VAL A 96 23.29 7.82 1.94
CA VAL A 96 22.97 9.26 1.91
C VAL A 96 23.79 9.92 3.02
N ILE A 97 24.90 10.57 2.66
CA ILE A 97 25.72 11.29 3.63
C ILE A 97 24.82 12.38 4.17
N ASN A 98 24.47 12.27 5.45
CA ASN A 98 23.64 13.24 6.12
C ASN A 98 24.30 14.60 5.90
N LYS A 99 23.60 15.56 5.30
CA LYS A 99 24.20 16.85 4.87
C LYS A 99 24.91 17.58 6.03
N MET A 100 24.53 17.26 7.29
CA MET A 100 25.20 17.68 8.52
C MET A 100 26.64 17.15 8.70
N GLU A 101 27.00 15.97 8.19
CA GLU A 101 28.36 15.42 8.29
C GLU A 101 29.34 16.10 7.34
N MET A 102 28.89 16.50 6.15
CA MET A 102 29.73 17.27 5.21
C MET A 102 30.13 18.64 5.77
N ILE A 103 29.23 19.32 6.49
CA ILE A 103 29.52 20.62 7.10
C ILE A 103 30.56 20.48 8.23
N ARG A 104 30.54 19.36 8.97
CA ARG A 104 31.51 19.10 10.05
C ARG A 104 32.90 18.73 9.53
N HIS A 105 32.99 18.07 8.38
CA HIS A 105 34.28 17.70 7.78
C HIS A 105 34.99 18.92 7.15
N ASP A 106 34.24 19.87 6.59
CA ASP A 106 34.79 21.08 5.96
C ASP A 106 35.17 22.17 6.97
N SER A 107 34.54 22.18 8.15
CA SER A 107 34.88 23.11 9.25
C SER A 107 36.10 22.67 10.08
N GLY A 108 36.56 21.42 9.93
CA GLY A 108 37.76 20.89 10.61
C GLY A 108 39.08 21.16 9.88
N THR A 109 39.05 21.68 8.66
CA THR A 109 40.25 21.96 7.85
C THR A 109 40.69 23.44 7.86
N ILE A 110 39.92 24.33 8.49
CA ILE A 110 40.28 25.74 8.72
C ILE A 110 40.69 25.94 10.19
N SER A 111 41.68 25.19 10.66
CA SER A 111 42.39 25.49 11.91
C SER A 111 43.74 24.77 11.93
N LYS A 112 44.64 25.16 11.03
CA LYS A 112 46.09 25.07 11.19
C LYS A 112 46.74 26.29 10.54
#